data_AF-A0A918JMY8-F1
#
_entry.id   AF-A0A918JMY8-F1
#
_cell.length_a   1.000
_cell.length_b   1.000
_cell.length_c   1.000
_cell.angle_alpha   90.00
_cell.angle_beta   90.00
_cell.angle_gamma   90.00
#
_symmetry.space_group_name_H-M   'P 1'
#
loop_
_entity.id
_entity.type
_entity.pdbx_description
1 polymer ?
#
loop_
_entity_poly.entity_id
_entity_poly.type
_entity_poly.pdbx_seq_one_letter_code
_entity_poly.pdbx_strand_id
1 'polypeptide(L)'
;MFIQNPSQHASTIAHTLQNPNAWLIACYCAQWCDTCKEYFESFTELSQRFPQHLFVWVDIEEEPELLDDIDIENFPTLLIQIEGKNHFFGTMLPYISHLERILQNIRPDSPVQPGGPASFSRLIQQA
;
A
#
# COMPACT_ATOMS: atom_id res chain seq x y z
N MET A 1 4.98 3.33 -10.16
CA MET A 1 5.31 4.64 -9.51
C MET A 1 5.51 4.38 -8.02
N PHE A 2 6.46 5.05 -7.35
CA PHE A 2 6.68 4.93 -5.90
C PHE A 2 6.59 6.28 -5.23
N ILE A 3 5.80 6.38 -4.15
CA ILE A 3 5.57 7.60 -3.38
C ILE A 3 5.83 7.31 -1.90
N GLN A 4 6.58 8.20 -1.26
CA GLN A 4 6.71 8.32 0.19
C GLN A 4 5.97 9.58 0.63
N ASN A 5 5.58 9.67 1.90
CA ASN A 5 4.83 10.80 2.46
C ASN A 5 3.59 11.15 1.62
N PRO A 6 2.67 10.18 1.41
CA PRO A 6 1.51 10.30 0.53
C PRO A 6 0.73 11.61 0.61
N SER A 7 0.51 12.19 1.80
CA SER A 7 -0.19 13.48 2.00
C SER A 7 0.40 14.62 1.15
N GLN A 8 1.73 14.65 0.99
CA GLN A 8 2.43 15.64 0.16
C GLN A 8 2.17 15.44 -1.36
N HIS A 9 1.60 14.29 -1.73
CA HIS A 9 1.33 13.87 -3.10
C HIS A 9 -0.15 13.51 -3.33
N ALA A 10 -1.06 13.96 -2.45
CA ALA A 10 -2.45 13.53 -2.44
C ALA A 10 -3.16 13.66 -3.80
N SER A 11 -3.02 14.80 -4.48
CA SER A 11 -3.61 15.03 -5.80
C SER A 11 -3.09 14.06 -6.86
N THR A 12 -1.80 13.74 -6.85
CA THR A 12 -1.17 12.81 -7.79
C THR A 12 -1.63 11.38 -7.54
N ILE A 13 -1.72 10.97 -6.27
CA ILE A 13 -2.25 9.67 -5.87
C ILE A 13 -3.70 9.54 -6.30
N ALA A 14 -4.55 10.51 -5.92
CA ALA A 14 -5.98 10.49 -6.23
C ALA A 14 -6.23 10.42 -7.74
N HIS A 15 -5.47 11.18 -8.54
CA HIS A 15 -5.57 11.12 -10.00
C HIS A 15 -5.11 9.78 -10.57
N THR A 16 -4.00 9.23 -10.07
CA THR A 16 -3.47 7.94 -10.53
C THR A 16 -4.49 6.82 -10.29
N LEU A 17 -5.13 6.82 -9.12
CA LEU A 17 -6.12 5.82 -8.72
C LEU A 17 -7.49 5.97 -9.43
N GLN A 18 -7.69 7.01 -10.26
CA GLN A 18 -8.85 7.07 -11.17
C GLN A 18 -8.71 6.11 -12.36
N ASN A 19 -7.50 5.65 -12.68
CA ASN A 19 -7.28 4.64 -13.70
C ASN A 19 -7.62 3.25 -13.14
N PRO A 20 -8.64 2.53 -13.68
CA PRO A 20 -9.04 1.22 -13.15
C PRO A 20 -7.96 0.13 -13.31
N ASN A 21 -6.95 0.36 -14.16
CA ASN A 21 -5.82 -0.55 -14.31
C ASN A 21 -4.68 -0.28 -13.31
N ALA A 22 -4.71 0.86 -12.61
CA ALA A 22 -3.72 1.20 -11.60
C ALA A 22 -4.16 0.63 -10.25
N TRP A 23 -3.38 -0.31 -9.72
CA TRP A 23 -3.61 -0.86 -8.39
C TRP A 23 -2.81 -0.05 -7.38
N LEU A 24 -3.34 0.04 -6.16
CA LEU A 24 -2.59 0.52 -5.01
C LEU A 24 -1.89 -0.64 -4.33
N ILE A 25 -0.60 -0.47 -4.05
CA ILE A 25 0.18 -1.33 -3.16
C ILE A 25 0.76 -0.42 -2.07
N ALA A 26 0.16 -0.42 -0.89
CA ALA A 26 0.65 0.37 0.23
C ALA A 26 1.41 -0.50 1.23
N CYS A 27 2.50 0.03 1.77
CA CYS A 27 3.24 -0.55 2.88
C CYS A 27 3.15 0.39 4.08
N TYR A 28 2.44 -0.04 5.11
CA TYR A 28 2.32 0.65 6.39
C TYR A 28 3.47 0.25 7.30
N CYS A 29 4.22 1.24 7.75
CA CYS A 29 5.46 1.12 8.50
C CYS A 29 5.58 2.23 9.56
N ALA A 30 6.65 2.14 10.35
CA ALA A 30 7.05 3.16 11.32
C ALA A 30 8.58 3.32 11.29
N GLN A 31 9.10 4.50 11.65
CA GLN A 31 10.55 4.81 11.54
C GLN A 31 11.41 3.94 12.44
N TRP A 32 10.89 3.57 13.61
CA TRP A 32 11.60 2.74 14.58
C TRP A 32 11.70 1.27 14.17
N CYS A 33 10.96 0.83 13.14
CA CYS A 33 10.90 -0.58 12.75
C CYS A 33 12.08 -0.98 11.84
N ASP A 34 13.01 -1.79 12.36
CA ASP A 34 14.16 -2.28 11.59
C ASP A 34 13.75 -3.16 10.41
N THR A 35 12.74 -4.01 10.58
CA THR A 35 12.15 -4.82 9.50
C THR A 35 11.66 -3.96 8.34
N CYS A 36 11.05 -2.81 8.63
CA CYS A 36 10.62 -1.86 7.60
C CYS A 36 11.81 -1.23 6.86
N LYS A 37 12.88 -0.87 7.58
CA LYS A 37 14.11 -0.32 6.96
C LYS A 37 14.73 -1.32 5.99
N GLU A 38 14.80 -2.60 6.37
CA GLU A 38 15.29 -3.68 5.49
C GLU A 38 14.37 -3.86 4.27
N TYR A 39 13.05 -3.73 4.46
CA TYR A 39 12.09 -3.95 3.40
C TYR A 39 12.04 -2.82 2.37
N PHE A 40 12.33 -1.59 2.78
CA PHE A 40 12.21 -0.37 1.98
C PHE A 40 12.90 -0.45 0.61
N GLU A 41 14.16 -0.91 0.59
CA GLU A 41 14.95 -1.02 -0.65
C GLU A 41 14.27 -2.01 -1.62
N SER A 42 13.94 -3.21 -1.13
CA SER A 42 13.30 -4.24 -1.94
C SER A 42 11.89 -3.85 -2.43
N PHE A 43 11.14 -3.10 -1.62
CA PHE A 43 9.83 -2.56 -2.01
C PHE A 43 9.97 -1.49 -3.10
N THR A 44 10.99 -0.64 -2.98
CA THR A 44 11.33 0.37 -3.99
C THR A 44 11.72 -0.30 -5.31
N GLU A 45 12.56 -1.33 -5.29
CA GLU A 45 12.93 -2.10 -6.48
C GLU A 45 11.73 -2.82 -7.11
N LEU A 46 10.86 -3.42 -6.29
CA LEU A 46 9.63 -4.06 -6.76
C LEU A 46 8.73 -3.05 -7.50
N SER A 47 8.61 -1.82 -6.99
CA SER A 47 7.83 -0.77 -7.65
C SER A 47 8.30 -0.45 -9.08
N GLN A 48 9.59 -0.61 -9.37
CA GLN A 48 10.18 -0.39 -10.69
C GLN A 48 9.85 -1.53 -11.65
N ARG A 49 9.66 -2.76 -11.13
CA ARG A 49 9.26 -3.95 -11.90
C ARG A 49 7.77 -3.97 -12.24
N PHE A 50 6.96 -3.24 -11.47
CA PHE A 50 5.50 -3.09 -11.67
C PHE A 50 5.12 -1.62 -11.89
N PRO A 51 5.64 -0.96 -12.96
CA PRO A 51 5.50 0.48 -13.15
C PRO A 51 4.05 0.94 -13.39
N GLN A 52 3.18 0.02 -13.84
CA GLN A 52 1.75 0.27 -14.07
C GLN A 52 0.92 0.43 -12.79
N HIS A 53 1.48 0.04 -11.63
CA HIS A 53 0.81 0.16 -10.34
C HIS A 53 1.43 1.28 -9.49
N LEU A 54 0.68 1.72 -8.50
CA LEU A 54 1.07 2.75 -7.56
C LEU A 54 1.53 2.09 -6.25
N PHE A 55 2.81 2.26 -5.94
CA PHE A 55 3.40 1.83 -4.68
C PHE A 55 3.46 3.04 -3.74
N VAL A 56 3.01 2.86 -2.51
CA VAL A 56 3.00 3.91 -1.48
C VAL A 56 3.65 3.38 -0.21
N TRP A 57 4.59 4.14 0.33
CA TRP A 57 5.14 3.93 1.66
C TRP A 57 4.44 4.88 2.63
N VAL A 58 3.81 4.32 3.66
CA VAL A 58 3.07 5.08 4.67
C VAL A 58 3.77 4.92 6.00
N ASP A 59 4.21 6.04 6.57
CA ASP A 59 4.66 6.09 7.95
C ASP A 59 3.46 6.41 8.84
N ILE A 60 3.01 5.43 9.62
CA ILE A 60 1.80 5.57 10.42
C ILE A 60 2.01 6.46 11.65
N GLU A 61 3.26 6.78 12.02
CA GLU A 61 3.55 7.77 13.06
C GLU A 61 3.28 9.18 12.56
N GLU A 62 3.42 9.42 11.25
CA GLU A 62 3.21 10.73 10.63
C GLU A 62 1.82 10.87 10.00
N GLU A 63 1.28 9.78 9.42
CA GLU A 63 0.03 9.79 8.63
C GLU A 63 -0.96 8.70 9.09
N PRO A 64 -1.36 8.68 10.38
CA PRO A 64 -2.22 7.64 10.94
C PRO A 64 -3.60 7.56 10.27
N GLU A 65 -4.13 8.68 9.75
CA GLU A 65 -5.42 8.76 9.06
C GLU A 65 -5.50 7.90 7.79
N LEU A 66 -4.36 7.49 7.23
CA LEU A 66 -4.30 6.62 6.05
C LEU A 66 -4.58 5.15 6.36
N LEU A 67 -4.87 4.82 7.62
CA LEU A 67 -5.36 3.52 8.08
C LEU A 67 -6.83 3.53 8.54
N ASP A 68 -7.56 4.64 8.39
CA ASP A 68 -8.91 4.78 8.93
C ASP A 68 -8.90 4.55 10.46
N ASP A 69 -9.94 3.93 11.04
CA ASP A 69 -9.99 3.58 12.47
C ASP A 69 -9.19 2.29 12.83
N ILE A 70 -8.33 1.78 11.95
CA ILE A 70 -7.61 0.52 12.16
C ILE A 70 -6.28 0.76 12.85
N ASP A 71 -6.12 0.16 14.03
CA ASP A 71 -4.85 0.08 14.73
C ASP A 71 -4.07 -1.16 14.28
N ILE A 72 -2.82 -0.97 13.83
CA ILE A 72 -1.91 -2.06 13.47
C ILE A 72 -0.70 -2.05 14.40
N GLU A 73 -0.43 -3.21 15.01
CA GLU A 73 0.70 -3.36 15.96
C GLU A 73 1.89 -4.10 15.32
N ASN A 74 1.74 -4.58 14.08
CA ASN A 74 2.73 -5.41 13.42
C ASN A 74 3.14 -4.80 12.07
N PHE A 75 4.46 -4.70 11.86
CA PHE A 75 5.05 -4.04 10.71
C PHE A 75 6.05 -4.96 9.98
N PRO A 76 6.17 -4.85 8.65
CA PRO A 76 5.32 -4.06 7.76
C PRO A 76 3.93 -4.71 7.58
N THR A 77 2.90 -3.88 7.43
CA THR A 77 1.55 -4.32 7.01
C THR A 77 1.27 -3.83 5.60
N LEU A 78 0.86 -4.75 4.73
CA LEU A 78 0.63 -4.47 3.31
C LEU A 78 -0.85 -4.36 3.00
N LEU A 79 -1.18 -3.46 2.08
CA LEU A 79 -2.50 -3.30 1.49
C LEU A 79 -2.41 -3.37 -0.02
N ILE A 80 -3.27 -4.17 -0.64
CA ILE A 80 -3.48 -4.15 -2.09
C ILE A 80 -4.93 -3.78 -2.36
N GLN A 81 -5.14 -2.67 -3.08
CA GLN A 81 -6.46 -2.26 -3.54
C GLN A 81 -6.56 -2.23 -5.06
N ILE A 82 -7.69 -2.74 -5.56
CA ILE A 82 -8.09 -2.64 -6.97
C ILE A 82 -9.45 -1.94 -6.98
N GLU A 83 -9.56 -0.84 -7.72
CA GLU A 83 -10.76 0.01 -7.75
C GLU A 83 -11.28 0.38 -6.34
N GLY A 84 -10.35 0.65 -5.41
CA GLY A 84 -10.66 1.01 -4.02
C GLY A 84 -11.15 -0.13 -3.13
N LYS A 85 -11.15 -1.38 -3.61
CA LYS A 85 -11.53 -2.57 -2.84
C LYS A 85 -10.31 -3.32 -2.35
N ASN A 86 -10.35 -3.80 -1.11
CA ASN A 86 -9.26 -4.55 -0.50
C ASN A 86 -9.20 -5.96 -1.09
N HIS A 87 -8.07 -6.32 -1.70
CA HIS A 87 -7.80 -7.70 -2.14
C HIS A 87 -6.72 -8.39 -1.30
N PHE A 88 -5.95 -7.59 -0.55
CA PHE A 88 -5.06 -8.07 0.50
C PHE A 88 -4.95 -7.00 1.57
N PHE A 89 -5.04 -7.39 2.83
CA PHE A 89 -4.61 -6.57 3.97
C PHE A 89 -4.00 -7.47 5.05
N GLY A 90 -2.75 -7.23 5.42
CA GLY A 90 -2.11 -7.97 6.50
C GLY A 90 -0.61 -7.82 6.61
N THR A 91 -0.08 -8.24 7.76
CA THR A 91 1.35 -8.23 8.06
C THR A 91 2.11 -9.21 7.18
N MET A 92 3.27 -8.79 6.70
CA MET A 92 4.17 -9.63 5.93
C MET A 92 5.61 -9.44 6.42
N LEU A 93 6.31 -10.54 6.71
CA LEU A 93 7.76 -10.48 6.92
C LEU A 93 8.47 -9.95 5.68
N PRO A 94 9.70 -9.41 5.77
CA PRO A 94 10.35 -8.63 4.71
C PRO A 94 10.91 -9.51 3.56
N TYR A 95 10.18 -10.56 3.18
CA TYR A 95 10.47 -11.39 2.03
C TYR A 95 9.73 -10.85 0.81
N ILE A 96 10.37 -9.96 0.05
CA ILE A 96 9.75 -9.28 -1.10
C ILE A 96 9.14 -10.22 -2.14
N SER A 97 9.69 -11.44 -2.27
CA SER A 97 9.17 -12.47 -3.16
C SER A 97 7.73 -12.90 -2.83
N HIS A 98 7.31 -12.76 -1.58
CA HIS A 98 5.93 -13.05 -1.19
C HIS A 98 4.97 -12.01 -1.76
N LEU A 99 5.26 -10.72 -1.60
CA LEU A 99 4.46 -9.64 -2.19
C LEU A 99 4.47 -9.77 -3.72
N GLU A 100 5.63 -9.96 -4.34
CA GLU A 100 5.73 -10.16 -5.78
C GLU A 100 4.84 -11.31 -6.26
N ARG A 101 4.87 -12.45 -5.56
CA ARG A 101 4.01 -13.59 -5.91
C ARG A 101 2.53 -13.26 -5.78
N ILE A 102 2.11 -12.47 -4.80
CA ILE A 102 0.72 -12.01 -4.71
C ILE A 102 0.38 -11.14 -5.93
N LEU A 103 1.22 -10.16 -6.26
CA LEU A 103 0.98 -9.27 -7.41
C LEU A 103 0.90 -10.02 -8.74
N GLN A 104 1.69 -11.09 -8.91
CA GLN A 104 1.65 -11.92 -10.12
C GLN A 104 0.37 -12.78 -10.22
N ASN A 105 -0.22 -13.17 -9.09
CA ASN A 105 -1.35 -14.10 -9.05
C ASN A 105 -2.70 -13.42 -8.87
N ILE A 106 -2.74 -12.25 -8.24
CA ILE A 106 -3.97 -11.49 -8.05
C ILE A 106 -4.50 -11.02 -9.41
N ARG A 107 -5.83 -10.95 -9.50
CA ARG A 107 -6.58 -10.56 -10.69
C ARG A 107 -7.69 -9.58 -10.27
N PRO A 108 -8.18 -8.71 -11.15
CA PRO A 108 -9.27 -7.78 -10.82
C PRO A 108 -10.55 -8.47 -10.32
N ASP A 109 -10.80 -9.71 -10.74
CA ASP A 109 -11.93 -10.55 -10.32
C ASP A 109 -11.62 -11.43 -9.09
N SER A 110 -10.42 -11.30 -8.51
CA SER A 110 -10.08 -12.00 -7.27
C SER A 110 -11.02 -11.59 -6.12
N PRO A 111 -11.29 -12.47 -5.15
CA PRO A 111 -12.16 -12.16 -4.04
C PRO A 111 -11.73 -10.88 -3.30
N VAL A 112 -12.71 -10.03 -2.99
CA VAL A 112 -12.55 -8.88 -2.10
C VAL A 112 -12.50 -9.39 -0.66
N GLN A 113 -11.53 -8.90 0.11
CA GLN A 113 -11.43 -9.18 1.53
C GLN A 113 -12.28 -8.16 2.31
N PRO A 114 -13.09 -8.61 3.29
CA PRO A 114 -13.96 -7.71 4.07
C PRO A 114 -13.21 -6.87 5.12
N GLY A 115 -11.92 -7.13 5.36
CA GLY A 115 -11.09 -6.41 6.32
C GLY A 115 -10.17 -5.37 5.67
N GLY A 116 -9.53 -4.56 6.52
CA GLY A 116 -8.63 -3.49 6.10
C GLY A 116 -9.31 -2.12 5.96
N PRO A 117 -8.51 -1.07 5.70
CA PRO A 117 -8.97 0.31 5.73
C PRO A 117 -9.94 0.60 4.60
N ALA A 118 -10.61 1.76 4.67
CA ALA A 118 -11.37 2.29 3.55
C ALA A 118 -10.51 2.47 2.28
N SER A 119 -11.15 2.79 1.15
CA SER A 119 -10.45 3.09 -0.10
C SER A 119 -9.38 4.16 0.14
N PHE A 120 -8.13 3.87 -0.22
CA PHE A 120 -7.02 4.79 -0.02
C PHE A 120 -7.23 6.11 -0.75
N SER A 121 -7.89 6.07 -1.93
CA SER A 121 -8.27 7.28 -2.66
C SER A 121 -9.21 8.21 -1.89
N ARG A 122 -10.00 7.67 -0.95
CA ARG A 122 -10.84 8.46 -0.04
C ARG A 122 -10.01 8.98 1.12
N LEU A 123 -9.22 8.12 1.76
CA LEU A 123 -8.40 8.50 2.92
C LEU A 123 -7.41 9.62 2.56
N ILE A 124 -6.74 9.51 1.41
CA ILE A 124 -5.75 10.49 0.98
C ILE A 124 -6.34 11.86 0.60
N GLN A 125 -7.65 11.94 0.38
CA GLN A 125 -8.33 13.22 0.12
C GLN A 125 -8.71 13.95 1.41
N GLN A 126 -8.55 13.28 2.56
CA GLN A 126 -8.92 13.78 3.88
C GLN A 126 -7.70 14.11 4.75
N ALA A 127 -6.53 13.63 4.35
CA ALA A 127 -5.21 13.94 4.91
C ALA A 127 -4.68 15.31 4.45
#